data_AF-A0A1V5GBY4-F1
#
_entry.id   AF-A0A1V5GBY4-F1
#
_cell.length_a   1.000
_cell.length_b   1.000
_cell.length_c   1.000
_cell.angle_alpha   90.00
_cell.angle_beta   90.00
_cell.angle_gamma   90.00
#
_symmetry.space_group_name_H-M   'P 1'
#
loop_
_entity.id
_entity.type
_entity.pdbx_description
1 polymer ?
#
loop_
_entity_poly.entity_id
_entity_poly.type
_entity_poly.pdbx_seq_one_letter_code
_entity_poly.pdbx_strand_id
1 'polypeptide(L)'
;MKLISRLPAWLRNKYFIAFAAFCVIMLFLDKNDIFTQFGRKKELHNLQTSKNYYIRQNEVLRKESEALKHDPQSIEKLAREKYLMKKDNEELFLISEKPDNSKN
;
A
#
# COMPACT_ATOMS: atom_id res chain seq x y z
N MET A 1 19.43 46.18 -25.69
CA MET A 1 18.95 44.92 -26.33
C MET A 1 20.12 44.14 -26.95
N LYS A 2 21.03 43.56 -26.15
CA LYS A 2 22.23 42.81 -26.64
C LYS A 2 22.13 41.29 -26.48
N LEU A 3 20.98 40.78 -26.04
CA LEU A 3 20.78 39.35 -25.74
C LEU A 3 20.48 38.53 -27.01
N ILE A 4 19.81 39.14 -27.99
CA ILE A 4 19.39 38.47 -29.24
C ILE A 4 20.59 38.22 -30.18
N SER A 5 21.65 39.03 -30.07
CA SER A 5 22.84 38.92 -30.93
C SER A 5 23.84 37.84 -30.48
N ARG A 6 23.60 37.18 -29.34
CA ARG A 6 24.43 36.06 -28.84
C ARG A 6 23.82 34.68 -29.06
N LEU A 7 22.63 34.61 -29.66
CA LEU A 7 21.97 33.36 -29.96
C LEU A 7 22.56 32.76 -31.25
N PRO A 8 22.85 31.44 -31.29
CA PRO A 8 23.33 30.76 -32.49
C PRO A 8 22.36 30.99 -33.66
N ALA A 9 22.88 31.13 -34.88
CA ALA A 9 22.07 31.47 -36.07
C ALA A 9 20.88 30.52 -36.30
N TRP A 10 20.98 29.27 -35.85
CA TRP A 10 19.91 28.28 -35.93
C TRP A 10 18.70 28.60 -35.04
N LEU A 11 18.92 29.22 -33.87
CA LEU A 11 17.85 29.66 -32.97
C LEU A 11 17.12 30.92 -33.45
N ARG A 12 17.63 31.59 -34.50
CA ARG A 12 16.98 32.76 -35.11
C ARG A 12 16.03 32.36 -36.24
N ASN A 13 16.03 31.09 -36.65
CA ASN A 13 15.14 30.57 -37.68
C ASN A 13 13.73 30.36 -37.10
N LYS A 14 12.73 31.06 -37.66
CA LYS A 14 11.31 30.93 -37.27
C LYS A 14 10.79 29.51 -37.36
N TYR A 15 11.27 28.71 -38.32
CA TYR A 15 10.87 27.31 -38.48
C TYR A 15 11.45 26.41 -37.38
N PHE A 16 12.68 26.69 -36.93
CA PHE A 16 13.29 25.95 -35.83
C PHE A 16 12.59 26.25 -34.51
N ILE A 17 12.27 27.53 -34.24
CA ILE A 17 11.50 27.92 -33.04
C ILE A 17 10.11 27.27 -33.06
N ALA A 18 9.41 27.30 -34.20
CA ALA A 18 8.10 26.67 -34.34
C ALA A 18 8.17 25.14 -34.13
N PHE A 19 9.19 24.48 -34.68
CA PHE A 19 9.41 23.05 -34.49
C PHE A 19 9.77 22.71 -33.05
N ALA A 20 10.67 23.49 -32.42
CA ALA A 20 11.04 23.30 -31.02
C ALA A 20 9.84 23.52 -30.10
N ALA A 21 9.03 24.54 -30.34
CA ALA A 21 7.78 24.76 -29.61
C ALA A 21 6.80 23.60 -29.80
N PHE A 22 6.65 23.09 -31.03
CA PHE A 22 5.83 21.91 -31.30
C PHE A 22 6.34 20.66 -30.57
N CYS A 23 7.64 20.41 -30.56
CA CYS A 23 8.25 19.32 -29.81
C CYS A 23 8.04 19.49 -28.30
N VAL A 24 8.19 20.69 -27.76
CA VAL A 24 7.94 20.96 -26.33
C VAL A 24 6.47 20.69 -25.99
N ILE A 25 5.52 21.11 -26.83
CA ILE A 25 4.08 20.82 -26.61
C ILE A 25 3.82 19.31 -26.67
N MET A 26 4.39 18.60 -27.65
CA MET A 26 4.25 17.14 -27.76
C MET A 26 4.91 16.37 -26.60
N LEU A 27 6.02 16.86 -26.06
CA LEU A 27 6.76 16.17 -24.99
C LEU A 27 6.22 16.48 -23.59
N PHE A 28 5.72 17.70 -23.35
CA PHE A 28 5.30 18.15 -22.02
C PHE A 28 3.78 18.32 -21.86
N LEU A 29 3.04 18.62 -22.93
CA LEU A 29 1.60 18.89 -22.86
C LEU A 29 0.75 17.66 -23.25
N ASP A 30 1.34 16.67 -23.92
CA ASP A 30 0.67 15.42 -24.26
C ASP A 30 0.64 14.44 -23.05
N LYS A 31 -0.32 13.52 -23.03
CA LYS A 31 -0.61 12.52 -21.96
C LYS A 31 0.55 11.57 -21.64
N ASN A 32 1.65 11.67 -22.36
CA ASN A 32 2.90 10.95 -22.17
C ASN A 32 3.91 11.68 -21.30
N ASP A 33 3.47 12.69 -20.54
CA ASP A 33 4.31 13.33 -19.52
C ASP A 33 5.02 12.30 -18.63
N ILE A 34 6.32 12.47 -18.51
CA ILE A 34 7.25 11.63 -17.75
C ILE A 34 6.79 11.53 -16.29
N PHE A 35 6.24 12.62 -15.73
CA PHE A 35 5.70 12.63 -14.38
C PHE A 35 4.52 11.67 -14.23
N THR A 36 3.62 11.65 -15.21
CA THR A 36 2.46 10.75 -15.21
C THR A 36 2.89 9.28 -15.38
N GLN A 37 3.89 9.00 -16.21
CA GLN A 37 4.45 7.64 -16.29
C GLN A 37 5.10 7.19 -14.97
N PHE A 38 5.84 8.07 -14.29
CA PHE A 38 6.45 7.73 -13.01
C PHE A 38 5.40 7.45 -11.93
N GLY A 39 4.35 8.28 -11.85
CA GLY A 39 3.20 8.05 -10.97
C GLY A 39 2.54 6.70 -11.22
N ARG A 40 2.25 6.37 -12.49
CA ARG A 40 1.66 5.08 -12.89
C ARG A 40 2.53 3.89 -12.52
N LYS A 41 3.86 3.99 -12.67
CA LYS A 41 4.79 2.91 -12.26
C LYS A 41 4.76 2.68 -10.75
N LYS A 42 4.71 3.75 -9.95
CA LYS A 42 4.59 3.66 -8.49
C LYS A 42 3.24 3.04 -8.09
N GLU A 43 2.16 3.47 -8.73
CA GLU A 43 0.83 2.91 -8.50
C GLU A 43 0.79 1.42 -8.85
N LEU A 44 1.33 1.02 -10.01
CA LEU A 44 1.47 -0.39 -10.38
C LEU A 44 2.23 -1.21 -9.33
N HIS A 45 3.36 -0.69 -8.84
CA HIS A 45 4.13 -1.37 -7.81
C HIS A 45 3.35 -1.51 -6.50
N ASN A 46 2.62 -0.47 -6.10
CA ASN A 46 1.76 -0.50 -4.91
C ASN A 46 0.63 -1.53 -5.07
N LEU A 47 -0.06 -1.53 -6.21
CA LEU A 47 -1.12 -2.49 -6.51
C LEU A 47 -0.58 -3.93 -6.47
N GLN A 48 0.60 -4.17 -7.05
CA GLN A 48 1.22 -5.50 -7.05
C GLN A 48 1.59 -5.95 -5.63
N THR A 49 2.13 -5.03 -4.81
CA THR A 49 2.45 -5.30 -3.41
C THR A 49 1.19 -5.62 -2.60
N SER A 50 0.13 -4.82 -2.75
CA SER A 50 -1.17 -5.07 -2.10
C SER A 50 -1.77 -6.40 -2.55
N LYS A 51 -1.72 -6.73 -3.84
CA LYS A 51 -2.16 -8.02 -4.37
C LYS A 51 -1.42 -9.18 -3.69
N ASN A 52 -0.10 -9.12 -3.63
CA ASN A 52 0.71 -10.17 -3.01
C ASN A 52 0.41 -10.30 -1.51
N TYR A 53 0.18 -9.19 -0.82
CA TYR A 53 -0.21 -9.18 0.59
C TYR A 53 -1.55 -9.90 0.82
N TYR A 54 -2.58 -9.59 0.03
CA TYR A 54 -3.90 -10.23 0.17
C TYR A 54 -3.89 -11.70 -0.22
N ILE A 55 -3.09 -12.09 -1.22
CA ILE A 55 -2.92 -13.51 -1.57
C ILE A 55 -2.37 -14.29 -0.37
N ARG A 56 -1.30 -13.78 0.27
CA ARG A 56 -0.73 -14.42 1.47
C ARG A 56 -1.73 -14.48 2.62
N GLN A 57 -2.45 -13.39 2.89
CA GLN A 57 -3.47 -13.39 3.93
C GLN A 57 -4.57 -14.42 3.65
N ASN A 58 -5.04 -14.52 2.40
CA ASN A 58 -6.04 -15.51 2.02
C ASN A 58 -5.54 -16.94 2.23
N GLU A 59 -4.27 -17.25 1.92
CA GLU A 59 -3.70 -18.57 2.19
C GLU A 59 -3.69 -18.89 3.69
N VAL A 60 -3.32 -17.93 4.54
CA VAL A 60 -3.35 -18.10 6.00
C VAL A 60 -4.78 -18.30 6.50
N LEU A 61 -5.71 -17.44 6.08
CA LEU A 61 -7.13 -17.52 6.44
C LEU A 61 -7.78 -18.83 5.99
N ARG A 62 -7.41 -19.35 4.82
CA ARG A 62 -7.90 -20.66 4.35
C ARG A 62 -7.40 -21.79 5.23
N LYS A 63 -6.12 -21.78 5.61
CA LYS A 63 -5.56 -22.77 6.55
C LYS A 63 -6.22 -22.69 7.92
N GLU A 64 -6.41 -21.48 8.46
CA GLU A 64 -7.11 -21.26 9.73
C GLU A 64 -8.56 -21.75 9.65
N SER A 65 -9.27 -21.45 8.54
CA SER A 65 -10.63 -21.91 8.32
C SER A 65 -10.74 -23.43 8.17
N GLU A 66 -9.79 -24.09 7.50
CA GLU A 66 -9.75 -25.55 7.40
C GLU A 66 -9.50 -26.20 8.77
N ALA A 67 -8.55 -25.65 9.55
CA ALA A 67 -8.31 -26.11 10.91
C ALA A 67 -9.57 -25.98 11.79
N LEU A 68 -10.28 -24.85 11.69
CA LEU A 68 -11.54 -24.63 12.40
C LEU A 68 -12.67 -25.57 11.97
N LYS A 69 -12.71 -26.01 10.71
CA LYS A 69 -13.76 -26.91 10.21
C LYS A 69 -13.56 -28.37 10.64
N HIS A 70 -12.32 -28.79 10.77
CA HIS A 70 -11.97 -30.20 10.94
C HIS A 70 -11.50 -30.56 12.36
N ASP A 71 -11.11 -29.58 13.18
CA ASP A 71 -10.60 -29.83 14.53
C ASP A 71 -11.36 -29.02 15.61
N PRO A 72 -12.16 -29.68 16.45
CA PRO A 72 -12.85 -29.06 17.59
C PRO A 72 -11.89 -28.39 18.59
N GLN A 73 -10.67 -28.92 18.78
CA GLN A 73 -9.70 -28.35 19.72
C GLN A 73 -9.17 -27.00 19.21
N SER A 74 -8.96 -26.88 17.90
CA SER A 74 -8.58 -25.62 17.25
C SER A 74 -9.64 -24.53 17.42
N ILE A 75 -10.93 -24.88 17.36
CA ILE A 75 -12.03 -23.92 17.65
C ILE A 75 -11.97 -23.44 19.10
N GLU A 76 -11.84 -24.36 20.05
CA GLU A 76 -11.82 -24.03 21.47
C GLU A 76 -10.60 -23.16 21.83
N LYS A 77 -9.43 -23.48 21.27
CA LYS A 77 -8.21 -22.67 21.43
C LYS A 77 -8.39 -21.26 20.87
N LEU A 78 -8.95 -21.12 19.66
CA LEU A 78 -9.22 -19.81 19.06
C LEU A 78 -10.21 -18.98 19.91
N ALA A 79 -11.29 -19.61 20.36
CA ALA A 79 -12.31 -18.95 21.19
C ALA A 79 -11.71 -18.44 22.51
N ARG A 80 -10.83 -19.22 23.16
CA ARG A 80 -10.15 -18.82 24.39
C ARG A 80 -9.07 -17.76 24.17
N GLU A 81 -8.18 -17.92 23.20
CA GLU A 81 -7.04 -17.01 23.02
C GLU A 81 -7.42 -15.69 22.34
N LYS A 82 -8.25 -15.75 21.28
CA LYS A 82 -8.57 -14.58 20.45
C LYS A 82 -9.79 -13.82 20.97
N TYR A 83 -10.77 -14.54 21.51
CA TYR A 83 -12.05 -13.97 21.93
C TYR A 83 -12.28 -14.02 23.44
N LEU A 84 -11.33 -14.58 24.22
CA LEU A 84 -11.41 -14.69 25.68
C LEU A 84 -12.72 -15.34 26.16
N MET A 85 -13.26 -16.26 25.37
CA MET A 85 -14.50 -16.96 25.68
C MET A 85 -14.26 -18.04 26.73
N LYS A 86 -15.23 -18.21 27.63
CA LYS A 86 -15.28 -19.28 28.64
C LYS A 86 -16.56 -20.10 28.49
N LYS A 87 -16.57 -21.33 29.00
CA LYS A 87 -17.83 -22.09 29.13
C LYS A 87 -18.64 -21.54 30.31
N ASP A 88 -19.96 -21.70 30.27
CA ASP A 88 -20.86 -21.19 31.31
C ASP A 88 -20.55 -21.75 32.70
N ASN A 89 -19.99 -22.96 32.75
CA ASN A 89 -19.66 -23.68 33.99
C ASN A 89 -18.17 -23.51 34.40
N GLU A 90 -17.45 -22.55 33.82
CA GLU A 90 -16.01 -22.35 34.02
C GLU A 90 -15.73 -21.06 34.81
N GLU A 91 -15.00 -21.17 35.91
CA GLU A 91 -14.54 -20.02 36.71
C GLU A 91 -13.15 -19.57 36.24
N LEU A 92 -13.01 -18.28 35.92
CA LEU A 92 -11.75 -17.67 35.49
C LEU A 92 -11.06 -17.03 36.70
N PHE A 93 -9.83 -17.45 36.99
CA PHE A 93 -8.98 -16.83 38.00
C PHE A 93 -7.92 -15.96 37.32
N LEU A 94 -8.00 -14.63 37.47
CA LEU A 94 -6.96 -13.72 37.02
C LEU A 94 -5.91 -13.55 38.14
N ILE A 95 -4.73 -14.14 37.94
CA ILE A 95 -3.60 -13.97 38.87
C ILE A 95 -2.81 -12.75 38.40
N SER A 96 -2.97 -11.63 39.09
CA SER A 96 -2.15 -10.44 38.86
C SER A 96 -0.80 -10.60 39.57
N GLU A 97 0.28 -10.27 38.87
CA GLU A 97 1.65 -10.31 39.41
C GLU A 97 1.91 -9.22 40.48
N LYS A 98 1.00 -8.24 40.58
CA LYS A 98 1.01 -7.21 41.62
C LYS A 98 0.00 -7.56 42.72
N PRO A 99 0.39 -7.52 44.01
CA PRO A 99 -0.57 -7.62 45.10
C PRO A 99 -1.59 -6.49 44.98
N ASP A 100 -2.86 -6.86 44.86
CA ASP A 100 -3.97 -5.93 44.80
C ASP A 100 -4.01 -5.09 46.09
N ASN A 101 -3.91 -3.77 45.94
CA ASN A 101 -4.00 -2.80 47.03
C ASN A 101 -5.35 -2.06 46.94
N SER A 102 -6.43 -2.81 46.72
CA SER A 102 -7.79 -2.31 46.84
C SER A 102 -8.21 -2.34 48.31
N LYS A 103 -7.90 -1.26 49.03
CA LYS A 103 -8.62 -0.87 50.24
C LYS A 103 -9.91 -0.16 49.81
N ASN A 104 -11.05 -0.75 50.16
CA ASN A 104 -12.25 -0.08 50.70
C ASN A 104 -13.25 -1.13 51.19
#